data_AF-A0A928SRI8-F1
#
_entry.id   AF-A0A928SRI8-F1
#
_cell.length_a   1.000
_cell.length_b   1.000
_cell.length_c   1.000
_cell.angle_alpha   90.00
_cell.angle_beta   90.00
_cell.angle_gamma   90.00
#
_symmetry.space_group_name_H-M   'P 1'
#
loop_
_entity.id
_entity.type
_entity.pdbx_description
1 polymer ?
#
loop_
_entity_poly.entity_id
_entity_poly.type
_entity_poly.pdbx_seq_one_letter_code
_entity_poly.pdbx_strand_id
1 'polypeptide(L)'
;MGFSGLCGGGAAASALLFTCHALAQPEAPPAPPGAVAPEAPAAAEATVPPPPPPSDEAAGTEFKPRFVLETGRTEVKPPDRAAARAAPRRVPGARLAAVGSAAAPVRHRREHERAGPDRAPYHWLRLTPRVSYRDNLTLIGQLDVPRGFFGGQETRHVEAAERPYDDRQPLGIEPRWLYLEYLSPIGLFRVGQQPSHWGMGILANDGDHPTLFGDYYGGSIAERIAFATKPAGKDSPFTVAIAGDLVFKDATADLTDDDRAFQGFWRRSTPTSTRT
;
A
#
# COMPACT_ATOMS: atom_id res chain seq x y z
N MET A 1 21.63 46.82 -11.85
CA MET A 1 20.47 47.27 -11.06
C MET A 1 19.46 46.13 -11.10
N GLY A 2 19.31 45.23 -10.14
CA GLY A 2 19.45 45.34 -8.69
C GLY A 2 18.04 45.31 -8.09
N PHE A 3 17.49 44.12 -7.80
CA PHE A 3 16.45 43.95 -6.78
C PHE A 3 16.53 42.53 -6.19
N SER A 4 16.96 42.52 -4.94
CA SER A 4 16.90 41.41 -3.99
C SER A 4 15.45 41.10 -3.61
N GLY A 5 15.17 39.82 -3.34
CA GLY A 5 13.93 39.37 -2.70
C GLY A 5 14.17 38.05 -1.99
N LEU A 6 14.74 38.13 -0.78
CA LEU A 6 14.84 37.06 0.20
C LEU A 6 13.43 36.71 0.72
N CYS A 7 12.98 35.47 0.56
CA CYS A 7 11.96 34.87 1.41
C CYS A 7 12.52 33.55 1.95
N GLY A 8 12.96 33.58 3.21
CA GLY A 8 13.25 32.39 4.00
C GLY A 8 11.95 31.79 4.51
N GLY A 9 11.72 30.53 4.16
CA GLY A 9 10.73 29.66 4.80
C GLY A 9 11.47 28.60 5.60
N GLY A 10 11.45 28.72 6.93
CA GLY A 10 11.99 27.71 7.82
C GLY A 10 11.15 26.44 7.75
N ALA A 11 11.71 25.37 7.21
CA ALA A 11 11.12 24.04 7.28
C ALA A 11 11.36 23.46 8.68
N ALA A 12 10.33 23.51 9.53
CA ALA A 12 10.30 22.74 10.77
C ALA A 12 10.13 21.26 10.40
N ALA A 13 11.21 20.49 10.52
CA ALA A 13 11.18 19.03 10.40
C ALA A 13 10.50 18.43 11.64
N SER A 14 9.20 18.14 11.55
CA SER A 14 8.52 17.28 12.52
C SER A 14 8.89 15.82 12.24
N ALA A 15 9.94 15.34 12.89
CA ALA A 15 10.24 13.92 13.01
C ALA A 15 9.24 13.28 13.99
N LEU A 16 8.19 12.65 13.49
CA LEU A 16 7.35 11.74 14.28
C LEU A 16 8.12 10.43 14.51
N LEU A 17 8.99 10.44 15.51
CA LEU A 17 9.50 9.24 16.16
C LEU A 17 8.32 8.53 16.83
N PHE A 18 7.81 7.46 16.21
CA PHE A 18 6.94 6.50 16.87
C PHE A 18 7.76 5.70 17.88
N THR A 19 8.03 6.34 19.01
CA THR A 19 8.48 5.66 20.21
C THR A 19 7.23 5.02 20.80
N CYS A 20 7.19 3.69 20.94
CA CYS A 20 6.20 3.04 21.80
C CYS A 20 6.48 3.45 23.26
N HIS A 21 6.04 4.64 23.64
CA HIS A 21 5.80 4.97 25.02
C HIS A 21 4.49 4.30 25.40
N ALA A 22 4.56 3.34 26.32
CA ALA A 22 3.40 2.99 27.12
C ALA A 22 2.95 4.28 27.81
N LEU A 23 1.89 4.90 27.29
CA LEU A 23 1.24 6.01 27.97
C LEU A 23 0.72 5.45 29.29
N ALA A 24 1.40 5.81 30.38
CA ALA A 24 0.80 5.79 31.69
C ALA A 24 -0.50 6.59 31.56
N GLN A 25 -1.62 5.91 31.73
CA GLN A 25 -2.93 6.55 31.82
C GLN A 25 -2.82 7.61 32.93
N PRO A 26 -3.13 8.90 32.67
CA PRO A 26 -3.25 9.86 33.75
C PRO A 26 -4.30 9.30 34.72
N GLU A 27 -3.91 9.12 35.98
CA GLU A 27 -4.85 8.78 37.04
C GLU A 27 -6.01 9.76 36.96
N ALA A 28 -7.22 9.22 36.79
CA ALA A 28 -8.43 10.00 36.76
C ALA A 28 -8.52 10.80 38.08
N PRO A 29 -8.82 12.11 38.03
CA PRO A 29 -9.02 12.88 39.24
C PRO A 29 -10.12 12.22 40.10
N PRO A 30 -9.96 12.20 41.43
CA PRO A 30 -10.98 11.63 42.31
C PRO A 30 -12.31 12.33 42.07
N ALA A 31 -13.35 11.53 41.82
CA ALA A 31 -14.69 12.03 41.58
C ALA A 31 -15.17 12.88 42.78
N PRO A 32 -15.86 14.01 42.53
CA PRO A 32 -16.43 14.82 43.60
C PRO A 32 -17.50 14.01 44.36
N PRO A 33 -17.53 14.08 45.70
CA PRO A 33 -18.56 13.42 46.50
C PRO A 33 -19.89 14.16 46.32
N GLY A 34 -20.92 13.45 45.87
CA GLY A 34 -22.31 13.88 46.02
C GLY A 34 -23.00 14.35 44.74
N ALA A 35 -23.33 13.40 43.87
CA ALA A 35 -24.51 13.50 43.01
C ALA A 35 -25.12 12.10 42.90
N VAL A 36 -26.08 11.82 43.79
CA VAL A 36 -26.90 10.60 43.73
C VAL A 36 -27.79 10.75 42.49
N ALA A 37 -27.41 10.07 41.41
CA ALA A 37 -28.26 9.94 40.23
C ALA A 37 -29.52 9.14 40.62
N PRO A 38 -30.71 9.52 40.15
CA PRO A 38 -31.92 8.76 40.39
C PRO A 38 -31.78 7.35 39.81
N GLU A 39 -32.04 6.37 40.66
CA GLU A 39 -31.99 4.93 40.40
C GLU A 39 -32.92 4.61 39.22
N ALA A 40 -32.33 4.35 38.05
CA ALA A 40 -33.06 3.89 36.88
C ALA A 40 -33.64 2.51 37.19
N PRO A 41 -34.91 2.24 36.85
CA PRO A 41 -35.52 0.94 37.09
C PRO A 41 -34.70 -0.14 36.39
N ALA A 42 -34.34 -1.17 37.15
CA ALA A 42 -33.60 -2.34 36.70
C ALA A 42 -34.25 -2.92 35.44
N ALA A 43 -33.65 -2.63 34.28
CA ALA A 43 -33.95 -3.32 33.05
C ALA A 43 -33.54 -4.77 33.28
N ALA A 44 -34.53 -5.66 33.28
CA ALA A 44 -34.32 -7.10 33.35
C ALA A 44 -33.25 -7.48 32.33
N GLU A 45 -32.16 -8.10 32.80
CA GLU A 45 -31.14 -8.71 31.95
C GLU A 45 -31.84 -9.68 31.01
N ALA A 46 -32.05 -9.24 29.76
CA ALA A 46 -32.37 -10.13 28.67
C ALA A 46 -31.17 -11.07 28.56
N THR A 47 -31.38 -12.33 28.96
CA THR A 47 -30.43 -13.42 28.78
C THR A 47 -30.14 -13.51 27.30
N VAL A 48 -28.99 -12.96 26.89
CA VAL A 48 -28.51 -13.11 25.52
C VAL A 48 -28.34 -14.61 25.32
N PRO A 49 -29.07 -15.23 24.38
CA PRO A 49 -28.92 -16.66 24.14
C PRO A 49 -27.44 -16.92 23.81
N PRO A 50 -26.88 -18.05 24.30
CA PRO A 50 -25.50 -18.40 23.97
C PRO A 50 -25.37 -18.37 22.44
N PRO A 51 -24.26 -17.80 21.91
CA PRO A 51 -24.05 -17.76 20.47
C PRO A 51 -24.18 -19.19 19.94
N PRO A 52 -24.85 -19.38 18.78
CA PRO A 52 -24.96 -20.70 18.19
C PRO A 52 -23.54 -21.30 18.06
N PRO A 53 -23.40 -22.62 18.25
CA PRO A 53 -22.11 -23.27 18.03
C PRO A 53 -21.61 -22.90 16.63
N PRO A 54 -20.30 -22.61 16.47
CA PRO A 54 -19.75 -22.28 15.16
C PRO A 54 -20.16 -23.40 14.20
N SER A 55 -20.78 -23.04 13.08
CA SER A 55 -21.20 -24.01 12.08
C SER A 55 -19.99 -24.83 11.63
N ASP A 56 -20.21 -26.09 11.25
CA ASP A 56 -19.13 -26.94 10.71
C ASP A 56 -18.45 -26.32 9.48
N GLU A 57 -19.10 -25.37 8.79
CA GLU A 57 -18.50 -24.53 7.75
C GLU A 57 -17.41 -23.57 8.27
N ALA A 58 -17.50 -23.11 9.51
CA ALA A 58 -16.48 -22.27 10.15
C ALA A 58 -15.34 -23.10 10.76
N ALA A 59 -15.61 -24.38 11.11
CA ALA A 59 -14.59 -25.34 11.54
C ALA A 59 -13.88 -26.04 10.36
N GLY A 60 -14.43 -25.91 9.15
CA GLY A 60 -13.90 -26.47 7.92
C GLY A 60 -12.54 -25.87 7.56
N THR A 61 -11.47 -26.62 7.85
CA THR A 61 -10.11 -26.42 7.32
C THR A 61 -10.01 -26.65 5.80
N GLU A 62 -11.14 -26.85 5.12
CA GLU A 62 -11.20 -26.98 3.67
C GLU A 62 -10.96 -25.63 3.00
N PHE A 63 -9.69 -25.41 2.68
CA PHE A 63 -9.23 -24.39 1.77
C PHE A 63 -10.01 -24.44 0.46
N LYS A 64 -10.92 -23.48 0.25
CA LYS A 64 -11.69 -23.40 -1.00
C LYS A 64 -10.79 -22.83 -2.10
N PRO A 65 -10.53 -23.56 -3.20
CA PRO A 65 -9.61 -23.11 -4.27
C PRO A 65 -9.97 -21.75 -4.87
N ARG A 66 -11.23 -21.33 -4.80
CA ARG A 66 -11.69 -19.99 -5.23
C ARG A 66 -11.07 -18.82 -4.49
N PHE A 67 -10.48 -19.05 -3.31
CA PHE A 67 -9.74 -18.05 -2.55
C PHE A 67 -8.25 -18.01 -2.94
N VAL A 68 -7.79 -18.95 -3.78
CA VAL A 68 -6.50 -18.86 -4.45
C VAL A 68 -6.65 -17.89 -5.59
N LEU A 69 -6.13 -16.68 -5.39
CA LEU A 69 -5.97 -15.74 -6.47
C LEU A 69 -4.91 -16.30 -7.43
N GLU A 70 -5.37 -16.98 -8.48
CA GLU A 70 -4.50 -17.34 -9.60
C GLU A 70 -4.00 -16.06 -10.23
N THR A 71 -2.74 -15.74 -9.94
CA THR A 71 -2.15 -14.49 -10.40
C THR A 71 -1.87 -14.46 -11.90
N GLY A 72 -1.92 -15.63 -12.55
CA GLY A 72 -1.43 -15.81 -13.92
C GLY A 72 0.07 -15.51 -14.08
N ARG A 73 0.81 -15.38 -12.96
CA ARG A 73 2.21 -14.96 -12.95
C ARG A 73 3.11 -16.16 -13.17
N THR A 74 3.96 -16.08 -14.18
CA THR A 74 5.09 -17.01 -14.31
C THR A 74 6.10 -16.72 -13.21
N GLU A 75 6.50 -17.77 -12.49
CA GLU A 75 7.58 -17.67 -11.51
C GLU A 75 8.87 -17.25 -12.22
N VAL A 76 9.53 -16.22 -11.68
CA VAL A 76 10.76 -15.71 -12.28
C VAL A 76 11.88 -16.70 -11.94
N LYS A 77 12.41 -17.38 -12.96
CA LYS A 77 13.56 -18.27 -12.79
C LYS A 77 14.70 -17.51 -12.10
N PRO A 78 15.38 -18.10 -11.09
CA PRO A 78 16.53 -17.49 -10.44
C PRO A 78 17.61 -17.08 -11.46
N PRO A 79 18.35 -15.97 -11.21
CA PRO A 79 19.40 -15.52 -12.10
C PRO A 79 20.48 -16.58 -12.28
N ASP A 80 20.93 -16.76 -13.53
CA ASP A 80 22.05 -17.63 -13.88
C ASP A 80 23.38 -16.88 -13.69
N ARG A 81 24.39 -17.55 -13.12
CA ARG A 81 25.59 -16.92 -12.53
C ARG A 81 26.54 -16.27 -13.55
N ALA A 82 26.43 -16.63 -14.82
CA ALA A 82 27.45 -16.36 -15.82
C ALA A 82 27.21 -15.12 -16.70
N ALA A 83 26.03 -14.48 -16.67
CA ALA A 83 25.70 -13.42 -17.61
C ALA A 83 24.84 -12.32 -17.00
N ALA A 84 25.07 -11.08 -17.43
CA ALA A 84 24.11 -10.00 -17.24
C ALA A 84 22.80 -10.41 -17.95
N ARG A 85 21.72 -10.59 -17.18
CA ARG A 85 20.45 -11.07 -17.72
C ARG A 85 19.40 -9.98 -17.57
N ALA A 86 18.86 -9.54 -18.70
CA ALA A 86 17.65 -8.74 -18.75
C ALA A 86 16.46 -9.69 -18.90
N ALA A 87 15.55 -9.68 -17.92
CA ALA A 87 14.30 -10.43 -17.98
C ALA A 87 13.14 -9.42 -17.99
N PRO A 88 12.67 -8.99 -19.16
CA PRO A 88 11.49 -8.14 -19.22
C PRO A 88 10.25 -9.00 -18.93
N ARG A 89 9.58 -8.74 -17.80
CA ARG A 89 8.26 -9.31 -17.55
C ARG A 89 7.19 -8.37 -18.08
N ARG A 90 6.20 -8.94 -18.78
CA ARG A 90 5.07 -8.21 -19.36
C ARG A 90 3.77 -8.73 -18.76
N VAL A 91 2.91 -7.83 -18.34
CA VAL A 91 1.56 -8.17 -17.88
C VAL A 91 0.58 -7.25 -18.60
N PRO A 92 -0.15 -7.74 -19.62
CA PRO A 92 -1.20 -6.95 -20.26
C PRO A 92 -2.44 -6.90 -19.35
N GLY A 93 -3.11 -5.75 -19.32
CA GLY A 93 -4.38 -5.59 -18.60
C GLY A 93 -5.32 -4.64 -19.33
N ALA A 94 -6.61 -4.94 -19.28
CA ALA A 94 -7.69 -4.08 -19.76
C ALA A 94 -8.84 -4.13 -18.76
N ARG A 95 -9.45 -2.98 -18.47
CA ARG A 95 -10.57 -2.88 -17.52
C ARG A 95 -11.60 -1.89 -18.04
N LEU A 96 -12.87 -2.24 -17.87
CA LEU A 96 -13.95 -1.28 -17.98
C LEU A 96 -14.25 -0.75 -16.57
N ALA A 97 -13.88 0.50 -16.29
CA ALA A 97 -14.27 1.14 -15.05
C ALA A 97 -15.61 1.84 -15.27
N ALA A 98 -16.58 1.56 -14.39
CA ALA A 98 -17.79 2.35 -14.27
C ALA A 98 -17.64 3.14 -12.97
N VAL A 99 -17.35 4.44 -13.07
CA VAL A 99 -17.35 5.29 -11.88
C VAL A 99 -18.78 5.74 -11.67
N GLY A 100 -19.47 5.07 -10.76
CA GLY A 100 -20.72 5.57 -10.23
C GLY A 100 -20.38 6.67 -9.24
N SER A 101 -20.75 7.91 -9.54
CA SER A 101 -20.85 8.93 -8.50
C SER A 101 -21.92 8.44 -7.52
N ALA A 102 -21.49 7.93 -6.36
CA ALA A 102 -22.38 7.83 -5.22
C ALA A 102 -22.75 9.26 -4.88
N ALA A 103 -23.85 9.74 -5.46
CA ALA A 103 -24.40 11.05 -5.18
C ALA A 103 -24.61 11.12 -3.67
N ALA A 104 -23.72 11.82 -2.97
CA ALA A 104 -24.10 12.44 -1.71
C ALA A 104 -25.41 13.19 -2.00
N PRO A 105 -26.44 13.09 -1.14
CA PRO A 105 -27.69 13.80 -1.37
C PRO A 105 -27.45 15.30 -1.16
N VAL A 106 -26.81 15.96 -2.13
CA VAL A 106 -26.75 17.41 -2.22
C VAL A 106 -28.13 17.85 -2.68
N ARG A 107 -28.99 18.14 -1.70
CA ARG A 107 -30.22 18.87 -1.94
C ARG A 107 -29.84 20.26 -2.45
N HIS A 108 -30.42 20.63 -3.60
CA HIS A 108 -30.37 21.93 -4.28
C HIS A 108 -29.22 22.20 -5.25
N ARG A 109 -29.39 21.77 -6.51
CA ARG A 109 -29.47 22.68 -7.67
C ARG A 109 -30.07 21.94 -8.86
N ARG A 110 -31.21 22.43 -9.38
CA ARG A 110 -31.71 22.05 -10.71
C ARG A 110 -30.78 22.70 -11.73
N GLU A 111 -30.55 22.03 -12.86
CA GLU A 111 -29.65 22.40 -13.96
C GLU A 111 -28.22 21.84 -13.81
N HIS A 112 -28.04 20.57 -14.15
CA HIS A 112 -27.26 20.11 -15.30
C HIS A 112 -27.47 18.59 -15.43
N GLU A 113 -27.22 18.08 -16.64
CA GLU A 113 -27.72 16.82 -17.15
C GLU A 113 -27.30 15.58 -16.33
N ARG A 114 -28.12 14.55 -16.48
CA ARG A 114 -27.98 13.23 -15.87
C ARG A 114 -26.58 12.67 -16.15
N ALA A 115 -25.69 12.71 -15.16
CA ALA A 115 -24.50 11.88 -15.13
C ALA A 115 -24.95 10.42 -15.00
N GLY A 116 -25.04 9.73 -16.14
CA GLY A 116 -25.08 8.28 -16.15
C GLY A 116 -23.77 7.71 -15.59
N PRO A 117 -23.70 6.41 -15.27
CA PRO A 117 -22.43 5.81 -14.86
C PRO A 117 -21.42 5.96 -16.00
N ASP A 118 -20.43 6.82 -15.81
CA ASP A 118 -19.39 7.08 -16.78
C ASP A 118 -18.52 5.83 -16.90
N ARG A 119 -18.64 5.17 -18.05
CA ARG A 119 -17.85 4.01 -18.42
C ARG A 119 -16.65 4.46 -19.22
N ALA A 120 -15.47 4.40 -18.61
CA ALA A 120 -14.21 4.67 -19.28
C ALA A 120 -13.44 3.36 -19.44
N PRO A 121 -13.21 2.88 -20.69
CA PRO A 121 -12.33 1.75 -20.90
C PRO A 121 -10.87 2.15 -20.70
N TYR A 122 -10.23 1.48 -19.74
CA TYR A 122 -8.82 1.65 -19.39
C TYR A 122 -7.98 0.50 -19.94
N HIS A 123 -6.78 0.83 -20.36
CA HIS A 123 -5.76 -0.12 -20.76
C HIS A 123 -4.44 0.21 -20.09
N TRP A 124 -3.67 -0.83 -19.80
CA TRP A 124 -2.27 -0.69 -19.39
C TRP A 124 -1.46 -1.89 -19.85
N LEU A 125 -0.21 -1.63 -20.21
CA LEU A 125 0.80 -2.67 -20.37
C LEU A 125 1.89 -2.46 -19.33
N ARG A 126 2.01 -3.39 -18.40
CA ARG A 126 3.01 -3.33 -17.33
C ARG A 126 4.29 -4.04 -17.75
N LEU A 127 5.39 -3.32 -17.68
CA LEU A 127 6.74 -3.78 -17.94
C LEU A 127 7.52 -3.79 -16.63
N THR A 128 8.08 -4.95 -16.27
CA THR A 128 8.92 -5.09 -15.07
C THR A 128 10.31 -5.55 -15.49
N PRO A 129 11.19 -4.64 -15.95
CA PRO A 129 12.56 -4.98 -16.26
C PRO A 129 13.32 -5.39 -15.00
N ARG A 130 13.99 -6.55 -15.07
CA ARG A 130 14.96 -6.99 -14.05
C ARG A 130 16.30 -7.20 -14.73
N VAL A 131 17.34 -6.52 -14.24
CA VAL A 131 18.71 -6.62 -14.72
C VAL A 131 19.60 -7.07 -13.58
N SER A 132 20.07 -8.31 -13.63
CA SER A 132 21.01 -8.84 -12.64
C SER A 132 22.44 -8.75 -13.17
N TYR A 133 23.38 -8.38 -12.30
CA TYR A 133 24.81 -8.37 -12.53
C TYR A 133 25.48 -9.29 -11.51
N ARG A 134 26.11 -10.36 -12.01
CA ARG A 134 26.66 -11.46 -11.19
C ARG A 134 25.59 -12.01 -10.24
N ASP A 135 26.02 -12.45 -9.06
CA ASP A 135 25.16 -13.08 -8.05
C ASP A 135 24.74 -12.11 -6.93
N ASN A 136 25.20 -10.86 -6.99
CA ASN A 136 25.09 -9.94 -5.86
C ASN A 136 24.37 -8.63 -6.16
N LEU A 137 24.21 -8.22 -7.42
CA LEU A 137 23.57 -6.95 -7.74
C LEU A 137 22.38 -7.16 -8.67
N THR A 138 21.23 -6.60 -8.34
CA THR A 138 20.08 -6.60 -9.24
C THR A 138 19.35 -5.27 -9.23
N LEU A 139 19.11 -4.72 -10.42
CA LEU A 139 18.25 -3.57 -10.63
C LEU A 139 16.86 -4.06 -11.04
N ILE A 140 15.82 -3.56 -10.37
CA ILE A 140 14.43 -3.89 -10.66
C ILE A 140 13.68 -2.58 -10.92
N GLY A 141 13.00 -2.52 -12.05
CA GLY A 141 12.06 -1.44 -12.38
C GLY A 141 10.67 -1.98 -12.67
N GLN A 142 9.67 -1.11 -12.55
CA GLN A 142 8.33 -1.32 -13.09
C GLN A 142 7.78 -0.03 -13.70
N LEU A 143 7.12 -0.18 -14.84
CA LEU A 143 6.67 0.89 -15.71
C LEU A 143 5.38 0.44 -16.42
N ASP A 144 4.35 1.27 -16.44
CA ASP A 144 3.13 1.03 -17.22
C ASP A 144 3.14 1.88 -18.51
N VAL A 145 3.26 1.24 -19.67
CA VAL A 145 3.30 1.86 -21.01
C VAL A 145 2.75 0.95 -22.11
N PRO A 146 1.75 1.38 -22.91
CA PRO A 146 0.95 2.58 -22.71
C PRO A 146 -0.06 2.38 -21.58
N ARG A 147 -0.41 3.46 -20.89
CA ARG A 147 -1.47 3.48 -19.87
C ARG A 147 -2.44 4.61 -20.15
N GLY A 148 -3.74 4.33 -20.04
CA GLY A 148 -4.76 5.37 -20.03
C GLY A 148 -6.11 4.89 -20.53
N PHE A 149 -6.94 5.82 -21.00
CA PHE A 149 -8.27 5.53 -21.51
C PHE A 149 -8.45 6.11 -22.91
N PHE A 150 -9.25 5.44 -23.73
CA PHE A 150 -9.47 5.80 -25.12
C PHE A 150 -10.88 6.37 -25.39
N GLY A 151 -11.77 6.33 -24.40
CA GLY A 151 -13.13 6.88 -24.52
C GLY A 151 -13.80 7.05 -23.17
N GLY A 152 -14.90 7.81 -23.12
CA GLY A 152 -15.58 8.20 -21.88
C GLY A 152 -15.66 9.71 -21.72
N GLN A 153 -16.37 10.15 -20.68
CA GLN A 153 -16.42 11.54 -20.25
C GLN A 153 -15.11 11.90 -19.53
N GLU A 154 -14.64 13.13 -19.74
CA GLU A 154 -13.50 13.68 -19.02
C GLU A 154 -13.96 14.10 -17.62
N THR A 155 -13.23 13.69 -16.58
CA THR A 155 -13.57 14.04 -15.19
C THR A 155 -13.02 15.42 -14.85
N ARG A 156 -13.35 16.43 -15.67
CA ARG A 156 -12.92 17.81 -15.43
C ARG A 156 -13.59 18.35 -14.18
N HIS A 157 -12.83 19.08 -13.37
CA HIS A 157 -13.31 19.74 -12.14
C HIS A 157 -13.73 18.80 -11.00
N VAL A 158 -13.22 17.56 -10.97
CA VAL A 158 -13.39 16.67 -9.82
C VAL A 158 -12.09 16.59 -9.04
N GLU A 159 -11.93 17.47 -8.06
CA GLU A 159 -10.76 17.50 -7.17
C GLU A 159 -10.65 16.22 -6.30
N ALA A 160 -11.76 15.51 -6.10
CA ALA A 160 -11.81 14.27 -5.33
C ALA A 160 -11.40 13.01 -6.12
N ALA A 161 -11.09 13.13 -7.41
CA ALA A 161 -10.64 12.00 -8.21
C ALA A 161 -9.14 11.74 -7.92
N GLU A 162 -8.79 10.50 -7.55
CA GLU A 162 -7.39 10.09 -7.33
C GLU A 162 -6.48 10.44 -8.52
N ARG A 163 -7.05 10.46 -9.73
CA ARG A 163 -6.47 11.11 -10.90
C ARG A 163 -7.56 11.83 -11.70
N PRO A 164 -7.55 13.17 -11.75
CA PRO A 164 -8.41 13.91 -12.66
C PRO A 164 -7.94 13.63 -14.09
N TYR A 165 -8.79 13.00 -14.89
CA TYR A 165 -8.58 12.84 -16.32
C TYR A 165 -9.12 14.06 -17.03
N ASP A 166 -8.34 15.14 -16.98
CA ASP A 166 -8.72 16.41 -17.58
C ASP A 166 -8.75 16.33 -19.12
N ASP A 167 -8.00 15.40 -19.72
CA ASP A 167 -7.99 15.10 -21.15
C ASP A 167 -7.86 13.59 -21.44
N ARG A 168 -8.32 13.16 -22.62
CA ARG A 168 -8.08 11.80 -23.13
C ARG A 168 -6.60 11.53 -23.33
N GLN A 169 -6.05 10.63 -22.53
CA GLN A 169 -4.64 10.22 -22.60
C GLN A 169 -4.54 8.75 -23.05
N PRO A 170 -4.60 8.45 -24.37
CA PRO A 170 -4.49 7.08 -24.84
C PRO A 170 -3.06 6.50 -24.69
N LEU A 171 -2.05 7.34 -24.46
CA LEU A 171 -0.64 6.96 -24.39
C LEU A 171 0.05 7.64 -23.21
N GLY A 172 -0.33 7.24 -22.00
CA GLY A 172 0.37 7.63 -20.77
C GLY A 172 1.56 6.72 -20.48
N ILE A 173 2.53 7.28 -19.76
CA ILE A 173 3.71 6.60 -19.23
C ILE A 173 3.71 6.80 -17.72
N GLU A 174 3.68 5.70 -16.97
CA GLU A 174 3.71 5.77 -15.51
C GLU A 174 4.85 4.92 -14.95
N PRO A 175 5.97 5.53 -14.52
CA PRO A 175 6.97 4.83 -13.73
C PRO A 175 6.37 4.50 -12.35
N ARG A 176 6.54 3.25 -11.89
CA ARG A 176 5.99 2.78 -10.62
C ARG A 176 7.06 2.62 -9.55
N TRP A 177 8.16 1.97 -9.89
CA TRP A 177 9.27 1.81 -8.97
C TRP A 177 10.57 1.51 -9.70
N LEU A 178 11.67 1.86 -9.05
CA LEU A 178 13.02 1.56 -9.48
C LEU A 178 13.91 1.42 -8.24
N TYR A 179 14.43 0.23 -8.00
CA TYR A 179 15.28 -0.03 -6.86
C TYR A 179 16.38 -1.04 -7.14
N LEU A 180 17.42 -0.97 -6.33
CA LEU A 180 18.60 -1.81 -6.37
C LEU A 180 18.57 -2.81 -5.21
N GLU A 181 18.80 -4.09 -5.51
CA GLU A 181 19.08 -5.15 -4.57
C GLU A 181 20.57 -5.46 -4.59
N TYR A 182 21.23 -5.36 -3.44
CA TYR A 182 22.64 -5.70 -3.30
C TYR A 182 22.84 -6.75 -2.19
N LEU A 183 23.17 -7.98 -2.58
CA LEU A 183 23.50 -9.08 -1.70
C LEU A 183 25.00 -9.06 -1.36
N SER A 184 25.32 -8.43 -0.24
CA SER A 184 26.66 -8.41 0.33
C SER A 184 26.95 -9.68 1.15
N PRO A 185 28.22 -9.94 1.52
CA PRO A 185 28.57 -11.03 2.45
C PRO A 185 27.89 -10.93 3.82
N ILE A 186 27.58 -9.70 4.25
CA ILE A 186 26.97 -9.43 5.55
C ILE A 186 25.43 -9.38 5.50
N GLY A 187 24.81 -9.38 4.32
CA GLY A 187 23.35 -9.25 4.20
C GLY A 187 22.88 -8.64 2.89
N LEU A 188 21.56 -8.50 2.77
CA LEU A 188 20.86 -7.90 1.63
C LEU A 188 20.56 -6.43 1.91
N PHE A 189 20.98 -5.57 1.00
CA PHE A 189 20.59 -4.16 0.93
C PHE A 189 19.54 -3.96 -0.15
N ARG A 190 18.54 -3.12 0.12
CA ARG A 190 17.58 -2.64 -0.88
C ARG A 190 17.48 -1.14 -0.80
N VAL A 191 17.69 -0.44 -1.92
CA VAL A 191 17.68 1.03 -1.96
C VAL A 191 16.93 1.53 -3.19
N GLY A 192 16.08 2.53 -2.98
CA GLY A 192 15.33 3.24 -4.01
C GLY A 192 13.83 3.14 -3.80
N GLN A 193 13.08 3.48 -4.85
CA GLN A 193 11.64 3.48 -4.84
C GLN A 193 11.13 2.04 -4.90
N GLN A 194 10.41 1.60 -3.87
CA GLN A 194 9.99 0.22 -3.68
C GLN A 194 8.47 0.10 -3.50
N PRO A 195 7.87 -1.01 -3.97
CA PRO A 195 6.49 -1.33 -3.63
C PRO A 195 6.34 -1.61 -2.14
N SER A 196 5.23 -1.15 -1.55
CA SER A 196 4.83 -1.52 -0.20
C SER A 196 3.58 -2.40 -0.26
N HIS A 197 3.69 -3.61 0.29
CA HIS A 197 2.57 -4.53 0.42
C HIS A 197 2.53 -5.09 1.85
N TRP A 198 1.42 -4.87 2.54
CA TRP A 198 1.23 -5.34 3.92
C TRP A 198 -0.22 -5.72 4.20
N GLY A 199 -0.41 -6.68 5.10
CA GLY A 199 -1.75 -7.09 5.55
C GLY A 199 -2.69 -7.52 4.42
N MET A 200 -2.20 -8.30 3.44
CA MET A 200 -2.95 -8.73 2.25
C MET A 200 -3.48 -7.60 1.34
N GLY A 201 -2.89 -6.40 1.43
CA GLY A 201 -3.36 -5.23 0.69
C GLY A 201 -4.36 -4.37 1.43
N ILE A 202 -4.74 -4.71 2.68
CA ILE A 202 -5.68 -3.91 3.48
C ILE A 202 -5.01 -2.61 3.98
N LEU A 203 -3.75 -2.70 4.39
CA LEU A 203 -3.01 -1.56 4.96
C LEU A 203 -2.08 -0.90 3.95
N ALA A 204 -1.46 -1.71 3.07
CA ALA A 204 -0.66 -1.21 1.96
C ALA A 204 -0.79 -2.19 0.79
N ASN A 205 -1.14 -1.68 -0.38
CA ASN A 205 -1.29 -2.47 -1.61
C ASN A 205 -0.36 -1.88 -2.66
N ASP A 206 0.60 -2.64 -3.18
CA ASP A 206 1.51 -2.14 -4.21
C ASP A 206 0.90 -2.02 -5.61
N GLY A 207 -0.35 -2.46 -5.78
CA GLY A 207 -1.06 -2.45 -7.05
C GLY A 207 -0.51 -3.46 -8.06
N ASP A 208 0.37 -4.36 -7.64
CA ASP A 208 0.88 -5.46 -8.44
C ASP A 208 0.40 -6.80 -7.89
N HIS A 209 0.46 -7.03 -6.59
CA HIS A 209 -0.04 -8.26 -5.99
C HIS A 209 -1.56 -8.37 -6.12
N PRO A 210 -2.10 -9.58 -6.29
CA PRO A 210 -3.54 -9.78 -6.20
C PRO A 210 -4.00 -9.53 -4.75
N THR A 211 -5.19 -8.98 -4.59
CA THR A 211 -5.83 -8.60 -3.33
C THR A 211 -7.29 -9.04 -3.40
N LEU A 212 -7.83 -9.50 -2.28
CA LEU A 212 -9.25 -9.84 -2.21
C LEU A 212 -10.13 -8.57 -2.10
N PHE A 213 -9.52 -7.45 -1.73
CA PHE A 213 -10.19 -6.20 -1.40
C PHE A 213 -9.43 -5.00 -1.99
N GLY A 214 -10.17 -3.92 -2.26
CA GLY A 214 -9.64 -2.65 -2.73
C GLY A 214 -9.45 -2.57 -4.25
N ASP A 215 -9.11 -1.37 -4.72
CA ASP A 215 -8.60 -1.17 -6.07
C ASP A 215 -7.08 -1.37 -6.07
N TYR A 216 -6.55 -1.89 -7.18
CA TYR A 216 -5.12 -2.04 -7.44
C TYR A 216 -4.52 -0.82 -8.11
N TYR A 217 -5.36 0.16 -8.44
CA TYR A 217 -4.92 1.38 -9.07
C TYR A 217 -4.04 2.21 -8.11
N GLY A 218 -3.04 2.91 -8.66
CA GLY A 218 -2.10 3.73 -7.89
C GLY A 218 -1.04 2.88 -7.20
N GLY A 219 -1.41 2.09 -6.21
CA GLY A 219 -0.52 1.30 -5.37
C GLY A 219 0.36 2.14 -4.44
N SER A 220 0.67 1.61 -3.26
CA SER A 220 1.50 2.20 -2.23
C SER A 220 2.98 2.05 -2.56
N ILE A 221 3.67 3.18 -2.63
CA ILE A 221 5.08 3.27 -3.04
C ILE A 221 5.84 4.06 -1.98
N ALA A 222 7.02 3.59 -1.62
CA ALA A 222 7.90 4.29 -0.68
C ALA A 222 9.35 4.32 -1.20
N GLU A 223 10.03 5.43 -0.98
CA GLU A 223 11.47 5.51 -1.06
C GLU A 223 12.06 4.81 0.16
N ARG A 224 12.66 3.64 -0.04
CA ARG A 224 13.07 2.74 1.04
C ARG A 224 14.55 2.44 1.00
N ILE A 225 15.18 2.52 2.17
CA ILE A 225 16.49 1.94 2.45
C ILE A 225 16.27 0.80 3.44
N ALA A 226 16.54 -0.43 3.02
CA ALA A 226 16.39 -1.62 3.86
C ALA A 226 17.67 -2.44 3.90
N PHE A 227 17.92 -3.03 5.07
CA PHE A 227 19.01 -3.96 5.31
C PHE A 227 18.49 -5.19 6.04
N ALA A 228 18.82 -6.37 5.53
CA ALA A 228 18.50 -7.65 6.16
C ALA A 228 19.76 -8.51 6.30
N THR A 229 20.00 -9.04 7.49
CA THR A 229 21.18 -9.86 7.79
C THR A 229 20.82 -11.08 8.63
N LYS A 230 21.73 -12.07 8.58
CA LYS A 230 21.74 -13.22 9.48
C LYS A 230 23.01 -13.13 10.34
N PRO A 231 22.94 -12.52 11.54
CA PRO A 231 24.14 -12.17 12.29
C PRO A 231 24.95 -13.38 12.76
N ALA A 232 24.32 -14.56 12.90
CA ALA A 232 25.01 -15.81 13.25
C ALA A 232 25.41 -16.66 12.02
N GLY A 233 25.51 -16.05 10.84
CA GLY A 233 25.95 -16.72 9.60
C GLY A 233 24.82 -17.11 8.65
N LYS A 234 25.18 -17.58 7.45
CA LYS A 234 24.25 -17.86 6.34
C LYS A 234 23.20 -18.93 6.68
N ASP A 235 23.62 -19.94 7.42
CA ASP A 235 22.78 -21.05 7.87
C ASP A 235 22.01 -20.72 9.14
N SER A 236 22.17 -19.50 9.66
CA SER A 236 21.49 -19.10 10.87
C SER A 236 19.97 -19.12 10.67
N PRO A 237 19.23 -19.67 11.65
CA PRO A 237 17.79 -19.57 11.72
C PRO A 237 17.30 -18.13 12.01
N PHE A 238 18.21 -17.25 12.41
CA PHE A 238 17.89 -15.91 12.91
C PHE A 238 18.12 -14.86 11.82
N THR A 239 17.04 -14.15 11.45
CA THR A 239 17.11 -13.03 10.50
C THR A 239 16.70 -11.75 11.21
N VAL A 240 17.50 -10.70 10.99
CA VAL A 240 17.23 -9.33 11.43
C VAL A 240 17.07 -8.47 10.18
N ALA A 241 15.99 -7.70 10.14
CA ALA A 241 15.79 -6.70 9.10
C ALA A 241 15.44 -5.35 9.73
N ILE A 242 15.95 -4.29 9.12
CA ILE A 242 15.61 -2.90 9.42
C ILE A 242 15.38 -2.15 8.12
N ALA A 243 14.40 -1.26 8.10
CA ALA A 243 14.18 -0.35 6.98
C ALA A 243 13.71 1.02 7.46
N GLY A 244 14.09 2.04 6.69
CA GLY A 244 13.56 3.39 6.79
C GLY A 244 12.92 3.77 5.45
N ASP A 245 11.72 4.35 5.55
CA ASP A 245 10.83 4.61 4.44
C ASP A 245 10.40 6.08 4.45
N LEU A 246 10.48 6.72 3.30
CA LEU A 246 9.76 7.94 2.99
C LEU A 246 8.60 7.57 2.07
N VAL A 247 7.37 7.75 2.54
CA VAL A 247 6.17 7.45 1.74
C VAL A 247 6.17 8.37 0.54
N PHE A 248 6.21 7.78 -0.66
CA PHE A 248 6.17 8.53 -1.91
C PHE A 248 4.71 8.77 -2.30
N LYS A 249 3.88 7.73 -2.24
CA LYS A 249 2.46 7.79 -2.55
C LYS A 249 1.72 6.67 -1.84
N ASP A 250 0.67 6.99 -1.10
CA ASP A 250 -0.33 6.05 -0.61
C ASP A 250 -1.74 6.68 -0.63
N ALA A 251 -2.71 6.07 0.06
CA ALA A 251 -4.10 6.57 0.09
C ALA A 251 -4.28 7.85 0.93
N THR A 252 -3.28 8.26 1.70
CA THR A 252 -3.34 9.36 2.67
C THR A 252 -2.27 10.44 2.43
N ALA A 253 -1.13 10.10 1.83
CA ALA A 253 0.00 11.00 1.58
C ALA A 253 0.52 10.88 0.14
N ASP A 254 0.82 12.03 -0.47
CA ASP A 254 1.50 12.14 -1.77
C ASP A 254 2.69 13.11 -1.66
N LEU A 255 3.90 12.57 -1.83
CA LEU A 255 5.14 13.36 -1.72
C LEU A 255 5.25 14.41 -2.81
N THR A 256 4.58 14.22 -3.96
CA THR A 256 4.59 15.22 -5.05
C THR A 256 3.76 16.46 -4.71
N ASP A 257 2.83 16.34 -3.77
CA ASP A 257 2.01 17.42 -3.23
C ASP A 257 2.58 18.00 -1.91
N ASP A 258 3.86 17.72 -1.63
CA ASP A 258 4.62 18.11 -0.40
C ASP A 258 4.11 17.47 0.91
N ASP A 259 3.26 16.44 0.82
CA ASP A 259 2.85 15.66 1.99
C ASP A 259 3.92 14.62 2.34
N ARG A 260 4.60 14.82 3.48
CA ARG A 260 5.72 13.98 3.91
C ARG A 260 5.32 13.06 5.04
N ALA A 261 5.40 11.75 4.80
CA ALA A 261 5.27 10.73 5.83
C ALA A 261 6.52 9.85 5.89
N PHE A 262 7.04 9.65 7.10
CA PHE A 262 8.18 8.77 7.37
C PHE A 262 7.70 7.54 8.12
N GLN A 263 8.20 6.38 7.73
CA GLN A 263 7.92 5.10 8.39
C GLN A 263 9.21 4.32 8.59
N GLY A 264 9.19 3.38 9.52
CA GLY A 264 10.30 2.48 9.75
C GLY A 264 9.80 1.18 10.34
N PHE A 265 10.45 0.09 9.98
CA PHE A 265 10.17 -1.19 10.60
C PHE A 265 11.45 -1.91 10.96
N TRP A 266 11.33 -2.75 11.98
CA TRP A 266 12.33 -3.75 12.30
C TRP A 266 11.64 -5.09 12.45
N ARG A 267 12.32 -6.16 12.04
CA ARG A 267 11.79 -7.51 12.19
C ARG A 267 12.87 -8.43 12.70
N ARG A 268 12.48 -9.27 13.65
CA ARG A 268 13.22 -10.43 14.12
C ARG A 268 12.42 -11.67 13.79
N SER A 269 13.04 -12.63 13.10
CA SER A 269 12.42 -13.94 12.89
C SER A 269 13.31 -15.04 13.43
N THR A 270 12.70 -15.93 14.22
CA THR A 270 13.23 -17.24 14.59
C THR A 270 12.35 -18.30 13.91
N PRO A 271 12.88 -19.45 13.51
CA PRO A 271 12.08 -20.54 12.99
C PRO A 271 11.14 -21.00 14.08
N THR A 272 9.89 -21.25 13.70
CA THR A 272 8.98 -22.00 14.53
C THR A 272 9.55 -23.41 14.66
N SER A 273 9.97 -23.79 15.87
CA SER A 273 10.34 -25.18 16.15
C SER A 273 9.12 -26.05 15.85
N THR A 274 9.19 -26.81 14.76
CA THR A 274 8.19 -27.82 14.44
C THR A 274 8.30 -28.89 15.54
N ARG A 275 7.44 -28.82 16.56
CA ARG A 275 7.27 -29.94 17.49
C ARG A 275 6.70 -31.10 16.68
N THR A 276 7.55 -32.08 16.39
CA THR A 276 7.16 -33.45 16.03
C THR A 276 6.43 -34.12 17.17
#